data_AF-A0A933BFI1-F1
#
_entry.id   AF-A0A933BFI1-F1
#
_cell.length_a   1.000
_cell.length_b   1.000
_cell.length_c   1.000
_cell.angle_alpha   90.00
_cell.angle_beta   90.00
_cell.angle_gamma   90.00
#
_symmetry.space_group_name_H-M   'P 1'
#
loop_
_entity.id
_entity.type
_entity.pdbx_description
1 polymer ?
#
loop_
_entity_poly.entity_id
_entity_poly.type
_entity_poly.pdbx_seq_one_letter_code
_entity_poly.pdbx_strand_id
1 'polypeptide(L)'
;MTLDLAAHWLHLLAAALWVGGNLAVALVVQPALRSALAAESRMAAYREIGWRFSILQWSSWAVLLGTGLFKLWGLRATPEVFAGVFGAILGAKLCLIAAMAVLSLLHAYRWGPLLLSLPPSHPAFQENTARMAFWGRVNAALLVGIIGLAAALRFNPW
;
A
#
# COMPACT_ATOMS: atom_id res chain seq x y z
N MET A 1 -11.79 -23.22 12.08
CA MET A 1 -10.37 -23.57 12.38
C MET A 1 -9.49 -23.62 11.12
N THR A 2 -9.77 -24.47 10.12
CA THR A 2 -8.95 -24.54 8.89
C THR A 2 -9.07 -23.30 8.00
N LEU A 3 -10.29 -22.77 7.83
CA LEU A 3 -10.55 -21.55 7.04
C LEU A 3 -9.95 -20.29 7.68
N ASP A 4 -10.07 -20.15 9.00
CA ASP A 4 -9.51 -19.00 9.73
C ASP A 4 -7.98 -18.97 9.64
N LEU A 5 -7.35 -20.14 9.77
CA LEU A 5 -5.90 -20.29 9.61
C LEU A 5 -5.47 -19.94 8.18
N ALA A 6 -6.16 -20.47 7.16
CA ALA A 6 -5.86 -20.18 5.77
C ALA A 6 -6.01 -18.67 5.45
N ALA A 7 -7.10 -18.06 5.91
CA ALA A 7 -7.33 -16.62 5.74
C ALA A 7 -6.27 -15.79 6.46
N HIS A 8 -5.85 -16.20 7.67
CA HIS A 8 -4.79 -15.52 8.41
C HIS A 8 -3.44 -15.63 7.68
N TRP A 9 -3.07 -16.83 7.24
CA TRP A 9 -1.83 -17.07 6.51
C TRP A 9 -1.79 -16.29 5.19
N LEU A 10 -2.87 -16.33 4.40
CA LEU A 10 -3.00 -15.56 3.16
C LEU A 10 -2.90 -14.05 3.41
N HIS A 11 -3.54 -13.55 4.47
CA HIS A 11 -3.45 -12.14 4.84
C HIS A 11 -2.01 -11.73 5.17
N LEU A 12 -1.28 -12.56 5.93
CA LEU A 12 0.12 -12.29 6.27
C LEU A 12 1.03 -12.36 5.04
N LEU A 13 0.84 -13.36 4.17
CA LEU A 13 1.60 -13.48 2.93
C LEU A 13 1.36 -12.26 2.03
N ALA A 14 0.10 -11.88 1.82
CA ALA A 14 -0.25 -10.72 1.02
C ALA A 14 0.31 -9.42 1.64
N ALA A 15 0.24 -9.27 2.96
CA ALA A 15 0.85 -8.13 3.67
C ALA A 15 2.37 -8.10 3.46
N ALA A 16 3.06 -9.24 3.58
CA ALA A 16 4.51 -9.34 3.40
C ALA A 16 4.93 -9.02 1.96
N LEU A 17 4.25 -9.59 0.96
CA LEU A 17 4.52 -9.32 -0.46
C LEU A 17 4.27 -7.85 -0.79
N TRP A 18 3.18 -7.29 -0.26
CA TRP A 18 2.82 -5.91 -0.51
C TRP A 18 3.81 -4.93 0.14
N VAL A 19 4.08 -5.08 1.44
CA VAL A 19 5.01 -4.22 2.19
C VAL A 19 6.43 -4.38 1.65
N GLY A 20 6.91 -5.62 1.56
CA GLY A 20 8.25 -5.94 1.07
C GLY A 20 8.47 -5.46 -0.36
N GLY A 21 7.47 -5.62 -1.23
CA GLY A 21 7.52 -5.13 -2.60
C GLY A 21 7.64 -3.60 -2.67
N ASN A 22 6.86 -2.85 -1.89
CA ASN A 22 6.97 -1.39 -1.85
C ASN A 22 8.34 -0.93 -1.34
N LEU A 23 8.85 -1.57 -0.29
CA LEU A 23 10.17 -1.28 0.26
C LEU A 23 11.28 -1.62 -0.76
N ALA A 24 11.21 -2.76 -1.44
CA ALA A 24 12.16 -3.13 -2.48
C ALA A 24 12.16 -2.12 -3.63
N VAL A 25 10.99 -1.64 -4.07
CA VAL A 25 10.92 -0.61 -5.11
C VAL A 25 11.55 0.69 -4.64
N ALA A 26 11.23 1.15 -3.43
CA ALA A 26 11.71 2.42 -2.90
C ALA A 26 13.22 2.43 -2.56
N LEU A 27 13.72 1.35 -1.98
CA LEU A 27 15.07 1.27 -1.42
C LEU A 27 16.09 0.63 -2.36
N VAL A 28 15.64 -0.21 -3.30
CA VAL A 28 16.54 -0.97 -4.19
C VAL A 28 16.32 -0.57 -5.64
N VAL A 29 15.11 -0.74 -6.18
CA VAL A 29 14.85 -0.56 -7.61
C VAL A 29 15.01 0.90 -8.04
N GLN A 30 14.35 1.84 -7.35
CA GLN A 30 14.43 3.25 -7.72
C GLN A 30 15.86 3.80 -7.65
N PRO A 31 16.63 3.58 -6.55
CA PRO A 31 18.04 4.00 -6.50
C PRO A 31 18.89 3.35 -7.59
N ALA A 32 18.76 2.04 -7.81
CA ALA A 32 19.51 1.32 -8.83
C ALA A 32 19.27 1.92 -10.22
N LEU A 33 18.01 2.10 -10.62
CA LEU A 33 17.66 2.67 -11.92
C LEU A 33 18.10 4.14 -12.07
N ARG A 34 18.07 4.92 -10.98
CA ARG A 34 18.57 6.30 -11.01
C ARG A 34 20.08 6.38 -11.21
N SER A 35 20.82 5.44 -10.62
CA SER A 35 22.29 5.39 -10.71
C SER A 35 22.79 4.80 -12.03
N ALA A 36 22.07 3.81 -12.59
CA ALA A 36 22.55 3.02 -13.72
C ALA A 36 22.07 3.51 -15.09
N LEU A 37 20.95 4.25 -15.16
CA LEU A 37 20.30 4.59 -16.44
C LEU A 37 20.16 6.09 -16.63
N ALA A 38 20.39 6.53 -17.87
CA ALA A 38 20.01 7.86 -18.35
C ALA A 38 18.48 8.08 -18.26
N ALA A 39 18.05 9.34 -18.23
CA ALA A 39 16.65 9.70 -17.96
C ALA A 39 15.65 9.03 -18.91
N GLU A 40 15.98 8.92 -20.20
CA GLU A 40 15.13 8.31 -21.23
C GLU A 40 14.98 6.79 -21.01
N SER A 41 16.09 6.06 -20.89
CA SER A 41 16.09 4.60 -20.65
C SER A 41 15.44 4.23 -19.32
N ARG A 42 15.59 5.10 -18.32
CA ARG A 42 14.99 4.93 -16.99
C ARG A 42 13.45 4.96 -17.04
N MET A 43 12.85 5.78 -17.90
CA MET A 43 11.40 5.86 -18.02
C MET A 43 10.80 4.59 -18.61
N ALA A 44 11.46 3.98 -19.60
CA ALA A 44 11.05 2.69 -20.16
C ALA A 44 11.10 1.58 -19.09
N ALA A 45 12.18 1.53 -18.30
CA ALA A 45 12.31 0.59 -17.19
C ALA A 45 11.21 0.79 -16.12
N TYR A 46 10.91 2.04 -15.75
CA TYR A 46 9.83 2.33 -14.80
C TYR A 46 8.46 1.90 -15.30
N ARG A 47 8.16 2.07 -16.60
CA ARG A 47 6.89 1.59 -17.18
C ARG A 47 6.76 0.08 -17.05
N GLU A 48 7.79 -0.65 -17.45
CA GLU A 48 7.75 -2.11 -17.49
C GLU A 48 7.72 -2.73 -16.09
N ILE A 49 8.61 -2.27 -15.20
CA ILE A 49 8.64 -2.72 -13.80
C ILE A 49 7.35 -2.30 -13.09
N GLY A 50 6.90 -1.06 -13.31
CA GLY A 50 5.67 -0.54 -12.73
C GLY A 50 4.45 -1.37 -13.11
N TRP A 51 4.33 -1.75 -14.39
CA TRP A 51 3.25 -2.63 -14.86
C TRP A 51 3.26 -3.99 -14.15
N ARG A 52 4.39 -4.71 -14.17
CA ARG A 52 4.49 -6.03 -13.51
C ARG A 52 4.26 -5.95 -12.00
N PHE A 53 4.83 -4.92 -11.37
CA PHE A 53 4.65 -4.69 -9.94
C PHE A 53 3.20 -4.32 -9.60
N SER A 54 2.49 -3.60 -10.48
CA SER A 54 1.09 -3.27 -10.28
C SER A 54 0.21 -4.52 -10.17
N ILE A 55 0.50 -5.57 -10.94
CA ILE A 55 -0.24 -6.85 -10.86
C ILE A 55 -0.06 -7.44 -9.45
N LEU A 56 1.18 -7.54 -8.97
CA LEU A 56 1.47 -8.03 -7.62
C LEU A 56 0.80 -7.18 -6.53
N GLN A 57 0.82 -5.86 -6.69
CA GLN A 57 0.17 -4.91 -5.78
C GLN A 57 -1.33 -5.15 -5.71
N TRP A 58 -2.02 -5.16 -6.85
CA TRP A 58 -3.46 -5.30 -6.93
C TRP A 58 -3.93 -6.68 -6.45
N SER A 59 -3.20 -7.75 -6.79
CA SER A 59 -3.48 -9.09 -6.26
C SER A 59 -3.31 -9.14 -4.73
N SER A 60 -2.25 -8.53 -4.19
CA SER A 60 -2.05 -8.48 -2.74
C SER A 60 -3.15 -7.67 -2.05
N TRP A 61 -3.55 -6.53 -2.63
CA TRP A 61 -4.68 -5.72 -2.15
C TRP A 61 -5.99 -6.50 -2.14
N ALA A 62 -6.30 -7.23 -3.21
CA ALA A 62 -7.52 -8.05 -3.29
C ALA A 62 -7.55 -9.10 -2.18
N VAL A 63 -6.42 -9.79 -1.93
CA VAL A 63 -6.31 -10.77 -0.84
C VAL A 63 -6.43 -10.10 0.53
N LEU A 64 -5.76 -8.96 0.75
CA LEU A 64 -5.82 -8.22 2.01
C LEU A 64 -7.24 -7.73 2.33
N LEU A 65 -7.94 -7.18 1.35
CA LEU A 65 -9.33 -6.76 1.49
C LEU A 65 -10.25 -7.95 1.76
N GLY A 66 -10.16 -9.01 0.96
CA GLY A 66 -11.00 -10.20 1.13
C GLY A 66 -10.82 -10.86 2.49
N THR A 67 -9.57 -11.11 2.89
CA THR A 67 -9.25 -11.71 4.19
C THR A 67 -9.51 -10.76 5.37
N GLY A 68 -9.36 -9.44 5.18
CA GLY A 68 -9.71 -8.44 6.18
C GLY A 68 -11.22 -8.35 6.43
N LEU A 69 -12.02 -8.33 5.37
CA LEU A 69 -13.48 -8.37 5.44
C LEU A 69 -13.97 -9.68 6.06
N PHE A 70 -13.36 -10.82 5.71
CA PHE A 70 -13.66 -12.10 6.34
C PHE A 70 -13.45 -12.07 7.86
N LYS A 71 -12.34 -11.48 8.34
CA LYS A 71 -12.07 -11.31 9.78
C LYS A 71 -13.07 -10.38 10.46
N LEU A 72 -13.41 -9.26 9.82
CA LEU A 72 -14.43 -8.33 10.35
C LEU A 72 -15.81 -9.00 10.44
N TRP A 73 -16.15 -9.84 9.47
CA TRP A 73 -17.38 -10.62 9.50
C TRP A 73 -17.37 -11.63 10.65
N GLY A 74 -16.26 -12.35 10.85
CA GLY A 74 -16.09 -13.27 11.97
C GLY A 74 -16.21 -12.59 13.35
N LEU A 75 -15.76 -11.35 13.47
CA LEU A 75 -15.94 -10.52 14.68
C LEU A 75 -17.39 -10.08 14.92
N ARG A 76 -18.30 -10.30 13.96
CA ARG A 76 -19.68 -9.77 14.00
C ARG A 76 -19.66 -8.29 14.33
N ALA A 77 -19.03 -7.47 13.48
CA ALA A 77 -18.78 -6.03 13.69
C ALA A 77 -20.02 -5.18 14.07
N THR A 78 -20.52 -5.37 15.30
CA THR A 78 -21.57 -4.60 15.96
C THR A 78 -20.93 -3.37 16.60
N PRO A 79 -21.73 -2.37 17.02
CA PRO A 79 -21.21 -1.22 17.74
C PRO A 79 -20.38 -1.59 18.98
N GLU A 80 -20.66 -2.72 19.64
CA GLU A 80 -19.89 -3.17 20.81
C GLU A 80 -18.44 -3.57 20.46
N VAL A 81 -18.18 -4.09 19.26
CA VAL A 81 -16.82 -4.44 18.79
C VAL A 81 -15.94 -3.20 18.68
N PHE A 82 -16.55 -2.03 18.44
CA PHE A 82 -15.85 -0.75 18.36
C PHE A 82 -15.76 -0.02 19.70
N ALA A 83 -16.26 -0.62 20.79
CA ALA A 83 -16.11 -0.06 22.12
C ALA A 83 -14.71 -0.36 22.71
N GLY A 84 -14.23 0.55 23.56
CA GLY A 84 -12.97 0.37 24.30
C GLY A 84 -11.70 0.45 23.44
N VAL A 85 -10.59 -0.02 24.01
CA VAL A 85 -9.24 0.12 23.43
C VAL A 85 -9.10 -0.67 22.12
N PHE A 86 -9.59 -1.91 22.08
CA PHE A 86 -9.58 -2.74 20.86
C PHE A 86 -10.30 -2.03 19.70
N GLY A 87 -11.53 -1.56 19.96
CA GLY A 87 -12.35 -0.88 18.97
C GLY A 87 -11.72 0.40 18.43
N ALA A 88 -11.10 1.20 19.30
CA ALA A 88 -10.36 2.40 18.89
C ALA A 88 -9.16 2.06 17.98
N ILE A 89 -8.37 1.05 18.33
CA ILE A 89 -7.23 0.61 17.51
C ILE A 89 -7.72 0.06 16.17
N LEU A 90 -8.79 -0.75 16.17
CA LEU A 90 -9.37 -1.32 14.95
C LEU A 90 -9.90 -0.21 14.04
N GLY A 91 -10.67 0.74 14.59
CA GLY A 91 -11.20 1.89 13.86
C GLY A 91 -10.08 2.73 13.25
N ALA A 92 -9.04 3.06 14.03
CA ALA A 92 -7.87 3.77 13.52
C ALA A 92 -7.20 3.01 12.36
N LYS A 93 -7.04 1.68 12.49
CA LYS A 93 -6.44 0.85 11.43
C LYS A 93 -7.28 0.88 10.16
N LEU A 94 -8.61 0.80 10.26
CA LEU A 94 -9.50 0.88 9.10
C LEU A 94 -9.45 2.25 8.43
N CYS A 95 -9.39 3.34 9.21
CA CYS A 95 -9.20 4.69 8.68
C CYS A 95 -7.87 4.83 7.94
N LEU A 96 -6.77 4.30 8.49
CA LEU A 96 -5.47 4.33 7.80
C LEU A 96 -5.51 3.51 6.50
N ILE A 97 -6.13 2.34 6.50
CA ILE A 97 -6.30 1.52 5.29
C ILE A 97 -7.10 2.28 4.23
N ALA A 98 -8.19 2.96 4.61
CA ALA A 98 -8.99 3.76 3.70
C ALA A 98 -8.20 4.95 3.11
N ALA A 99 -7.49 5.70 3.95
CA ALA A 99 -6.64 6.81 3.50
C ALA A 99 -5.54 6.34 2.53
N MET A 100 -4.90 5.23 2.85
CA MET A 100 -3.87 4.58 2.03
C MET A 100 -4.44 4.07 0.69
N ALA A 101 -5.65 3.52 0.69
CA ALA A 101 -6.34 3.10 -0.53
C ALA A 101 -6.60 4.30 -1.46
N VAL A 102 -7.12 5.41 -0.92
CA VAL A 102 -7.35 6.65 -1.68
C VAL A 102 -6.05 7.19 -2.28
N LEU A 103 -4.98 7.28 -1.49
CA LEU A 103 -3.68 7.73 -1.98
C LEU A 103 -3.12 6.80 -3.06
N SER A 104 -3.26 5.48 -2.90
CA SER A 104 -2.82 4.49 -3.88
C SER A 104 -3.58 4.62 -5.19
N LEU A 105 -4.90 4.88 -5.14
CA LEU A 105 -5.73 5.13 -6.32
C LEU A 105 -5.32 6.42 -7.04
N LEU A 106 -5.12 7.52 -6.30
CA LEU A 106 -4.63 8.78 -6.88
C LEU A 106 -3.26 8.60 -7.53
N HIS A 107 -2.37 7.84 -6.90
CA HIS A 107 -1.06 7.53 -7.45
C HIS A 107 -1.16 6.73 -8.75
N ALA A 108 -1.97 5.67 -8.77
CA ALA A 108 -2.10 4.75 -9.90
C ALA A 108 -2.81 5.39 -11.11
N TYR A 109 -3.86 6.19 -10.87
CA TYR A 109 -4.75 6.66 -11.93
C TYR A 109 -4.60 8.14 -12.27
N ARG A 110 -4.06 8.96 -11.36
CA ARG A 110 -3.96 10.41 -11.59
C ARG A 110 -2.54 10.93 -11.77
N TRP A 111 -1.60 10.53 -10.91
CA TRP A 111 -0.24 11.10 -10.93
C TRP A 111 0.73 10.30 -11.80
N GLY A 112 0.69 8.97 -11.71
CA GLY A 112 1.54 8.10 -12.54
C GLY A 112 1.31 8.34 -14.04
N PRO A 113 0.08 8.19 -14.56
CA PRO A 113 -0.21 8.41 -15.97
C PRO A 113 0.14 9.84 -16.45
N LEU A 114 -0.09 10.86 -15.62
CA LEU A 114 0.25 12.24 -15.94
C LEU A 114 1.77 12.43 -16.15
N LEU A 115 2.60 11.83 -15.30
CA LEU A 115 4.05 11.93 -15.44
C LEU A 115 4.56 11.17 -16.66
N LEU A 116 3.89 10.08 -17.04
CA LEU A 116 4.23 9.32 -18.24
C LEU A 116 3.83 10.05 -19.53
N SER A 117 2.87 10.98 -19.47
CA SER A 117 2.38 11.75 -20.63
C SER A 117 3.06 13.11 -20.81
N LEU A 118 3.79 13.62 -19.81
CA LEU A 118 4.49 14.91 -19.88
C LEU A 118 5.96 14.73 -20.27
N PRO A 119 6.52 15.59 -21.14
CA PRO A 119 7.95 15.59 -21.39
C PRO A 119 8.71 16.05 -20.13
N PRO A 120 9.92 15.51 -19.84
CA PRO A 120 10.68 15.88 -18.65
C PRO A 120 11.01 17.38 -18.52
N SER A 121 11.03 18.11 -19.63
CA SER A 121 11.25 19.56 -19.69
C SER A 121 10.03 20.40 -19.28
N HIS A 122 8.84 19.80 -19.16
CA HIS A 122 7.62 20.52 -18.82
C HIS A 122 7.61 20.91 -17.33
N PRO A 123 7.29 22.16 -16.93
CA PRO A 123 7.28 22.58 -15.52
C PRO A 123 6.42 21.68 -14.62
N ALA A 124 5.23 21.30 -15.11
CA ALA A 124 4.34 20.38 -14.39
C ALA A 124 4.94 18.98 -14.17
N PHE A 125 5.92 18.53 -14.96
CA PHE A 125 6.59 17.25 -14.74
C PHE A 125 7.41 17.28 -13.44
N GLN A 126 8.18 18.35 -13.21
CA GLN A 126 8.99 18.48 -12.00
C GLN A 126 8.10 18.61 -10.75
N GLU A 127 7.07 19.44 -10.83
CA GLU A 127 6.11 19.61 -9.72
C GLU A 127 5.41 18.30 -9.36
N ASN A 128 4.89 17.57 -10.36
CA ASN A 128 4.19 16.30 -10.10
C ASN A 128 5.15 15.19 -9.67
N THR A 129 6.43 15.22 -10.07
CA THR A 129 7.43 14.26 -9.59
C THR A 129 7.69 14.46 -8.09
N ALA A 130 7.85 15.70 -7.64
CA ALA A 130 8.02 16.02 -6.22
C ALA A 130 6.78 15.64 -5.40
N ARG A 131 5.57 15.97 -5.90
CA ARG A 131 4.30 15.58 -5.29
C ARG A 131 4.17 14.06 -5.18
N MET A 132 4.51 13.33 -6.24
CA MET A 132 4.46 11.87 -6.27
C MET A 132 5.42 11.24 -5.25
N ALA A 133 6.64 11.77 -5.14
CA ALA A 133 7.60 11.33 -4.14
C ALA A 133 7.12 11.62 -2.70
N PHE A 134 6.53 12.79 -2.47
CA PHE A 134 5.96 13.15 -1.16
C PHE A 134 4.83 12.20 -0.77
N TRP A 135 3.81 12.05 -1.61
CA TRP A 135 2.67 11.19 -1.32
C TRP A 135 3.04 9.71 -1.28
N GLY A 136 4.06 9.28 -2.03
CA GLY A 136 4.64 7.95 -1.89
C GLY A 136 5.23 7.70 -0.49
N ARG A 137 5.93 8.69 0.08
CA ARG A 137 6.43 8.62 1.48
C ARG A 137 5.30 8.63 2.50
N VAL A 138 4.27 9.45 2.29
CA VAL A 138 3.07 9.45 3.16
C VAL A 138 2.41 8.07 3.13
N ASN A 139 2.23 7.47 1.95
CA ASN A 139 1.66 6.13 1.81
C ASN A 139 2.50 5.07 2.55
N ALA A 140 3.84 5.16 2.48
CA ALA A 140 4.73 4.28 3.23
C ALA A 140 4.63 4.49 4.75
N ALA A 141 4.46 5.72 5.22
CA ALA A 141 4.26 6.01 6.65
C ALA A 141 2.92 5.44 7.16
N LEU A 142 1.83 5.59 6.39
CA LEU A 142 0.54 4.98 6.70
C LEU A 142 0.65 3.46 6.81
N LEU A 143 1.41 2.83 5.91
CA LEU A 143 1.67 1.40 5.93
C LEU A 143 2.35 0.95 7.22
N VAL A 144 3.41 1.64 7.64
CA VAL A 144 4.09 1.37 8.92
C VAL A 144 3.11 1.53 10.08
N GLY A 145 2.28 2.58 10.07
CA GLY A 145 1.21 2.79 11.04
C GLY A 145 0.21 1.62 11.10
N ILE A 146 -0.24 1.11 9.95
CA ILE A 146 -1.16 -0.03 9.87
C ILE A 146 -0.54 -1.30 10.47
N ILE A 147 0.74 -1.56 10.22
CA ILE A 147 1.46 -2.68 10.82
C ILE A 147 1.56 -2.50 12.34
N GLY A 148 1.89 -1.29 12.81
CA GLY A 148 1.94 -0.96 14.23
C GLY A 148 0.61 -1.17 14.93
N LEU A 149 -0.50 -0.70 14.35
CA LEU A 149 -1.85 -0.93 14.88
C LEU A 149 -2.24 -2.41 14.81
N ALA A 150 -1.83 -3.14 13.78
CA ALA A 150 -2.05 -4.59 13.71
C ALA A 150 -1.33 -5.34 14.85
N ALA A 151 -0.10 -4.93 15.19
CA ALA A 151 0.61 -5.46 16.34
C ALA A 151 -0.11 -5.08 17.65
N ALA A 152 -0.56 -3.84 17.79
CA ALA A 152 -1.30 -3.38 18.97
C ALA A 152 -2.60 -4.17 19.21
N LEU A 153 -3.36 -4.50 18.15
CA LEU A 153 -4.54 -5.36 18.25
C LEU A 153 -4.23 -6.74 18.82
N ARG A 154 -3.04 -7.30 18.54
CA ARG A 154 -2.62 -8.60 19.08
C ARG A 154 -2.43 -8.55 20.60
N PHE A 155 -2.04 -7.41 21.15
CA PHE A 155 -1.85 -7.21 22.59
C PHE A 155 -3.10 -6.71 23.31
N ASN A 156 -4.15 -6.34 22.58
CA ASN A 156 -5.42 -5.86 23.12
C ASN A 156 -6.58 -6.67 22.53
N PRO A 157 -6.68 -7.99 22.76
CA PRO A 157 -7.72 -8.82 22.17
C PRO A 157 -9.12 -8.40 22.63
N TRP A 158 -10.10 -8.54 21.72
CA TRP A 158 -11.54 -8.42 22.01
C TRP A 158 -12.07 -9.71 22.64
#